data_AF-X1NVZ3-F1
#
_entry.id   AF-X1NVZ3-F1
#
_cell.length_a   1.000
_cell.length_b   1.000
_cell.length_c   1.000
_cell.angle_alpha   90.00
_cell.angle_beta   90.00
_cell.angle_gamma   90.00
#
_symmetry.space_group_name_H-M   'P 1'
#
loop_
_entity.id
_entity.type
_entity.pdbx_description
1 polymer ?
#
loop_
_entity_poly.entity_id
_entity_poly.type
_entity_poly.pdbx_seq_one_letter_code
_entity_poly.pdbx_strand_id
1 'polypeptide(L)'
;LNLAVLYEDMGEFDKAAQCIDKVLKYHPNHQRAILFKKDIESSKTMFYDEEKEKKKDRRTQILETPISDFELSVRSRNCLKKMNIETIGDLLNITEVELLSYKNFGETSLREIKVVLESKGLHLGMALEEKQLVVAETFDRSGEEEEDEGLLSKPVDDLQLSVRARKCLQKLNIRTIGDLIRRTDAELLGVKNFGVTSLNEIKKAIGNLGLSLRSLD
;
A
#
# COMPACT_ATOMS: atom_id res chain seq x y z
N LEU A 1 -32.10 8.84 -14.76
CA LEU A 1 -32.64 7.80 -13.85
C LEU A 1 -33.34 6.69 -14.63
N ASN A 2 -34.51 6.91 -15.25
CA ASN A 2 -35.18 5.84 -16.02
C ASN A 2 -34.29 5.22 -17.11
N LEU A 3 -33.50 6.04 -17.81
CA LEU A 3 -32.52 5.56 -18.78
C LEU A 3 -31.42 4.69 -18.15
N ALA A 4 -31.00 4.99 -16.92
CA ALA A 4 -30.00 4.19 -16.22
C ALA A 4 -30.54 2.81 -15.83
N VAL A 5 -31.81 2.75 -15.40
CA VAL A 5 -32.52 1.50 -15.10
C VAL A 5 -32.63 0.63 -16.37
N LEU A 6 -32.94 1.23 -17.52
CA LEU A 6 -32.96 0.49 -18.78
C LEU A 6 -31.58 -0.07 -19.16
N TYR A 7 -30.50 0.70 -18.96
CA TYR A 7 -29.15 0.19 -19.20
C TYR A 7 -28.77 -0.93 -18.22
N GLU A 8 -29.21 -0.85 -16.97
CA GLU A 8 -29.04 -1.90 -15.97
C GLU A 8 -29.78 -3.19 -16.36
N ASP A 9 -31.05 -3.09 -16.78
CA ASP A 9 -31.85 -4.23 -17.25
C ASP A 9 -31.24 -4.90 -18.50
N MET A 10 -30.53 -4.13 -19.33
CA MET A 10 -29.79 -4.63 -20.50
C MET A 10 -28.40 -5.16 -20.18
N GLY A 11 -27.95 -5.11 -18.91
CA GLY A 11 -26.61 -5.53 -18.48
C GLY A 11 -25.50 -4.55 -18.88
N GLU A 12 -25.83 -3.36 -19.36
CA GLU A 12 -24.88 -2.31 -19.75
C GLU A 12 -24.53 -1.40 -18.56
N PHE A 13 -23.92 -1.97 -17.52
CA PHE A 13 -23.64 -1.30 -16.25
C PHE A 13 -22.77 -0.04 -16.37
N ASP A 14 -21.89 0.04 -17.37
CA ASP A 14 -21.06 1.23 -17.60
C ASP A 14 -21.87 2.43 -18.08
N LYS A 15 -22.83 2.21 -18.98
CA LYS A 15 -23.72 3.27 -19.47
C LYS A 15 -24.73 3.66 -18.39
N ALA A 16 -25.18 2.71 -17.58
CA ALA A 16 -26.04 2.96 -16.43
C ALA A 16 -25.35 3.87 -15.40
N ALA A 17 -24.09 3.58 -15.05
CA ALA A 17 -23.27 4.39 -14.15
C ALA A 17 -23.08 5.83 -14.67
N GLN A 18 -22.69 5.99 -15.94
CA GLN A 18 -22.53 7.31 -16.56
C GLN A 18 -23.82 8.14 -16.53
N CYS A 19 -24.97 7.49 -16.71
CA CYS A 19 -26.27 8.16 -16.62
C CYS A 19 -26.58 8.65 -15.21
N ILE A 20 -26.13 7.93 -14.19
CA ILE A 20 -26.35 8.29 -12.77
C ILE A 20 -25.35 9.34 -12.31
N ASP A 21 -24.09 9.23 -12.71
CA ASP A 21 -23.06 10.24 -12.41
C ASP A 21 -23.44 11.60 -12.98
N LYS A 22 -24.01 11.64 -14.20
CA LYS A 22 -24.59 12.86 -14.77
C LYS A 22 -25.72 13.43 -13.91
N VAL A 23 -26.58 12.59 -13.34
CA VAL A 23 -27.67 13.06 -12.46
C VAL A 23 -27.13 13.57 -11.13
N LEU A 24 -26.18 12.87 -10.52
CA LEU A 24 -25.56 13.27 -9.25
C LEU A 24 -24.70 14.54 -9.40
N LYS A 25 -24.13 14.79 -10.59
CA LYS A 25 -23.41 16.04 -10.88
C LYS A 25 -24.28 17.29 -10.76
N TYR A 26 -25.55 17.22 -11.21
CA TYR A 26 -26.48 18.36 -11.11
C TYR A 26 -27.36 18.30 -9.84
N HIS A 27 -27.56 17.11 -9.28
CA HIS A 27 -28.38 16.87 -8.09
C HIS A 27 -27.68 15.91 -7.12
N PRO A 28 -26.69 16.39 -6.35
CA PRO A 28 -25.84 15.54 -5.51
C PRO A 28 -26.61 14.83 -4.38
N ASN A 29 -27.69 15.43 -3.87
CA ASN A 29 -28.53 14.86 -2.80
C ASN A 29 -29.72 14.04 -3.32
N HIS A 30 -29.71 13.63 -4.60
CA HIS A 30 -30.82 12.85 -5.15
C HIS A 30 -30.81 11.42 -4.61
N GLN A 31 -31.58 11.16 -3.55
CA GLN A 31 -31.57 9.90 -2.79
C GLN A 31 -31.71 8.64 -3.66
N ARG A 32 -32.61 8.64 -4.67
CA ARG A 32 -32.72 7.49 -5.59
C ARG A 32 -31.47 7.28 -6.45
N ALA A 33 -30.81 8.35 -6.91
CA ALA A 33 -29.64 8.23 -7.78
C ALA A 33 -28.42 7.73 -7.01
N ILE A 34 -28.30 8.10 -5.73
CA ILE A 34 -27.27 7.56 -4.83
C ILE A 34 -27.49 6.06 -4.62
N LEU A 35 -28.74 5.63 -4.35
CA LEU A 35 -29.06 4.22 -4.20
C LEU A 35 -28.76 3.42 -5.49
N PHE A 36 -29.24 3.90 -6.64
CA PHE A 36 -28.95 3.26 -7.92
C PHE A 36 -27.45 3.21 -8.24
N LYS A 37 -26.67 4.24 -7.89
CA LYS A 37 -25.21 4.22 -8.06
C LYS A 37 -24.59 3.05 -7.29
N LYS A 38 -24.98 2.88 -6.04
CA LYS A 38 -24.51 1.80 -5.17
C LYS A 38 -24.93 0.42 -5.70
N ASP A 39 -26.15 0.30 -6.20
CA ASP A 39 -26.67 -0.97 -6.74
C ASP A 39 -25.94 -1.38 -8.04
N ILE A 40 -25.67 -0.41 -8.92
CA ILE A 40 -24.90 -0.64 -10.16
C ILE A 40 -23.43 -0.92 -9.87
N GLU A 41 -22.81 -0.20 -8.93
CA GLU A 41 -21.43 -0.47 -8.51
C GLU A 41 -21.31 -1.87 -7.89
N SER A 42 -22.26 -2.25 -7.03
CA SER A 42 -22.34 -3.60 -6.47
C SER A 42 -22.47 -4.66 -7.57
N SER A 43 -23.32 -4.40 -8.57
CA SER A 43 -23.53 -5.29 -9.73
C SER A 43 -22.30 -5.43 -10.62
N LYS A 44 -21.51 -4.35 -10.80
CA LYS A 44 -20.18 -4.43 -11.45
C LYS A 44 -19.18 -5.24 -10.64
N THR A 45 -19.25 -5.16 -9.32
CA THR A 45 -18.32 -5.84 -8.40
C THR A 45 -18.73 -7.26 -8.03
N MET A 46 -19.84 -7.81 -8.56
CA MET A 46 -20.23 -9.21 -8.32
C MET A 46 -19.36 -10.23 -9.09
N PHE A 47 -18.12 -9.88 -9.42
CA PHE A 47 -17.08 -10.85 -9.73
C PHE A 47 -16.56 -11.43 -8.41
N TYR A 48 -17.28 -12.43 -7.89
CA TYR A 48 -16.69 -13.40 -6.98
C TYR A 48 -15.65 -14.20 -7.75
N ASP A 49 -14.42 -13.71 -7.79
CA ASP A 49 -13.29 -14.44 -8.32
C ASP A 49 -12.95 -15.53 -7.28
N GLU A 50 -13.70 -16.64 -7.28
CA GLU A 50 -13.53 -17.76 -6.35
C GLU A 50 -12.07 -18.21 -6.25
N GLU A 51 -11.30 -18.04 -7.33
CA GLU A 51 -9.87 -18.35 -7.34
C GLU A 51 -9.05 -17.45 -6.41
N LYS A 52 -9.38 -16.16 -6.29
CA LYS A 52 -8.65 -15.22 -5.44
C LYS A 52 -8.92 -15.46 -3.97
N GLU A 53 -10.18 -15.67 -3.57
CA GLU A 53 -10.52 -16.01 -2.19
C GLU A 53 -9.92 -17.37 -1.81
N LYS A 54 -10.04 -18.41 -2.65
CA LYS A 54 -9.37 -19.70 -2.40
C LYS A 54 -7.85 -19.57 -2.31
N LYS A 55 -7.21 -18.66 -3.06
CA LYS A 55 -5.76 -18.38 -2.95
C LYS A 55 -5.42 -17.71 -1.61
N LYS A 56 -6.26 -16.76 -1.17
CA LYS A 56 -6.11 -16.05 0.11
C LYS A 56 -6.33 -16.99 1.30
N ASP A 57 -7.33 -17.86 1.23
CA ASP A 57 -7.63 -18.87 2.23
C ASP A 57 -6.50 -19.91 2.33
N ARG A 58 -5.96 -20.36 1.19
CA ARG A 58 -4.79 -21.26 1.20
C ARG A 58 -3.56 -20.58 1.79
N ARG A 59 -3.32 -19.30 1.48
CA ARG A 59 -2.18 -18.54 2.00
C ARG A 59 -2.30 -18.37 3.52
N THR A 60 -3.46 -17.93 4.01
CA THR A 60 -3.73 -17.77 5.45
C THR A 60 -3.58 -19.09 6.20
N GLN A 61 -4.10 -20.18 5.65
CA GLN A 61 -3.95 -21.52 6.23
C GLN A 61 -2.48 -21.95 6.36
N ILE A 62 -1.64 -21.64 5.36
CA ILE A 62 -0.19 -21.93 5.42
C ILE A 62 0.47 -21.10 6.54
N LEU A 63 0.10 -19.83 6.70
CA LEU A 63 0.66 -18.96 7.73
C LEU A 63 0.35 -19.42 9.16
N GLU A 64 -0.85 -19.98 9.37
CA GLU A 64 -1.29 -20.52 10.66
C GLU A 64 -0.73 -21.91 10.98
N THR A 65 -0.09 -22.56 10.00
CA THR A 65 0.50 -23.88 10.21
C THR A 65 1.63 -23.78 11.24
N PRO A 66 1.63 -24.63 12.29
CA PRO A 66 2.66 -24.59 13.31
C PRO A 66 3.99 -25.11 12.77
N ILE A 67 5.08 -24.53 13.25
CA ILE A 67 6.46 -24.90 12.89
C ILE A 67 6.78 -26.36 13.29
N SER A 68 6.05 -26.93 14.25
CA SER A 68 6.18 -28.32 14.67
C SER A 68 5.98 -29.33 13.54
N ASP A 69 5.14 -28.98 12.56
CA ASP A 69 4.73 -29.87 11.47
C ASP A 69 5.80 -29.99 10.39
N PHE A 70 6.84 -29.15 10.46
CA PHE A 70 7.96 -29.17 9.53
C PHE A 70 9.11 -30.05 10.03
N GLU A 71 9.72 -30.75 9.09
CA GLU A 71 10.92 -31.56 9.28
C GLU A 71 12.16 -30.67 9.45
N LEU A 72 12.24 -30.03 10.62
CA LEU A 72 13.39 -29.25 11.05
C LEU A 72 14.26 -30.07 12.00
N SER A 73 15.56 -29.79 12.03
CA SER A 73 16.44 -30.39 13.03
C SER A 73 16.00 -30.02 14.45
N VAL A 74 16.29 -30.90 15.40
CA VAL A 74 16.00 -30.68 16.83
C VAL A 74 16.63 -29.37 17.33
N ARG A 75 17.79 -28.98 16.77
CA ARG A 75 18.44 -27.69 17.06
C ARG A 75 17.59 -26.51 16.58
N SER A 76 17.18 -26.52 15.31
CA SER A 76 16.36 -25.45 14.72
C SER A 76 15.04 -25.29 15.47
N ARG A 77 14.35 -26.40 15.79
CA ARG A 77 13.10 -26.38 16.56
C ARG A 77 13.28 -25.81 17.98
N ASN A 78 14.34 -26.20 18.68
CA ASN A 78 14.62 -25.68 20.02
C ASN A 78 15.01 -24.19 20.00
N CYS A 79 15.69 -23.73 18.95
CA CYS A 79 15.99 -22.32 18.79
C CYS A 79 14.73 -21.49 18.51
N LEU A 80 13.88 -21.92 17.58
CA LEU A 80 12.62 -21.23 17.25
C LEU A 80 11.68 -21.15 18.45
N LYS A 81 11.57 -22.25 19.23
CA LYS A 81 10.79 -22.27 20.47
C LYS A 81 11.32 -21.30 21.53
N LYS A 82 12.64 -21.11 21.64
CA LYS A 82 13.24 -20.11 22.55
C LYS A 82 12.99 -18.66 22.10
N MET A 83 12.75 -18.45 20.81
CA MET A 83 12.39 -17.15 20.25
C MET A 83 10.88 -16.89 20.27
N ASN A 84 10.07 -17.79 20.85
CA ASN A 84 8.60 -17.76 20.82
C ASN A 84 8.02 -17.72 19.39
N ILE A 85 8.68 -18.40 18.45
CA ILE A 85 8.20 -18.54 17.07
C ILE A 85 7.49 -19.89 16.97
N GLU A 86 6.17 -19.87 16.86
CA GLU A 86 5.34 -21.08 16.85
C GLU A 86 4.70 -21.35 15.48
N THR A 87 4.41 -20.30 14.70
CA THR A 87 3.78 -20.41 13.38
C THR A 87 4.69 -19.95 12.25
N ILE A 88 4.38 -20.35 11.01
CA ILE A 88 5.09 -19.81 9.83
C ILE A 88 4.91 -18.31 9.74
N GLY A 89 3.72 -17.79 10.07
CA GLY A 89 3.46 -16.35 10.09
C GLY A 89 4.45 -15.58 10.97
N ASP A 90 4.75 -16.09 12.15
CA ASP A 90 5.73 -15.48 13.07
C ASP A 90 7.14 -15.50 12.49
N LEU A 91 7.50 -16.59 11.80
CA LEU A 91 8.81 -16.75 11.17
C LEU A 91 9.01 -15.78 10.01
N LEU A 92 7.97 -15.49 9.23
CA LEU A 92 8.04 -14.52 8.13
C LEU A 92 8.19 -13.08 8.60
N ASN A 93 7.81 -12.77 9.84
CA ASN A 93 7.97 -11.45 10.44
C ASN A 93 9.39 -11.17 10.95
N ILE A 94 10.27 -12.18 10.95
CA ILE A 94 11.64 -12.06 11.44
C ILE A 94 12.59 -12.14 10.25
N THR A 95 13.62 -11.30 10.29
CA THR A 95 14.64 -11.26 9.23
C THR A 95 15.72 -12.32 9.44
N GLU A 96 16.41 -12.67 8.35
CA GLU A 96 17.55 -13.59 8.39
C GLU A 96 18.66 -13.11 9.35
N VAL A 97 18.88 -11.79 9.37
CA VAL A 97 19.89 -11.14 10.21
C VAL A 97 19.53 -11.26 11.70
N GLU A 98 18.26 -11.08 12.05
CA GLU A 98 17.79 -11.24 13.42
C GLU A 98 17.96 -12.69 13.89
N LEU A 99 17.61 -13.68 13.05
CA LEU A 99 17.80 -15.10 13.37
C LEU A 99 19.27 -15.44 13.64
N LEU A 100 20.20 -14.94 12.81
CA LEU A 100 21.66 -15.14 12.99
C LEU A 100 22.22 -14.47 14.25
N SER A 101 21.57 -13.42 14.76
CA SER A 101 22.01 -12.73 15.98
C SER A 101 21.78 -13.54 17.26
N TYR A 102 20.89 -14.55 17.22
CA TYR A 102 20.54 -15.32 18.41
C TYR A 102 21.60 -16.35 18.81
N LYS A 103 21.89 -16.41 20.11
CA LYS A 103 22.81 -17.40 20.68
C LYS A 103 22.35 -18.82 20.35
N ASN A 104 23.24 -19.59 19.70
CA ASN A 104 23.05 -20.97 19.26
C ASN A 104 22.20 -21.16 17.99
N PHE A 105 21.85 -20.08 17.29
CA PHE A 105 21.38 -20.18 15.91
C PHE A 105 22.59 -20.20 14.96
N GLY A 106 22.61 -21.13 14.00
CA GLY A 106 23.75 -21.32 13.11
C GLY A 106 23.33 -21.37 11.65
N GLU A 107 24.30 -21.27 10.75
CA GLU A 107 24.09 -21.26 9.29
C GLU A 107 23.35 -22.52 8.79
N THR A 108 23.56 -23.67 9.44
CA THR A 108 22.86 -24.91 9.10
C THR A 108 21.36 -24.81 9.39
N SER A 109 21.00 -24.26 10.55
CA SER A 109 19.59 -24.06 10.95
C SER A 109 18.88 -23.06 10.05
N LEU A 110 19.58 -22.01 9.64
CA LEU A 110 19.07 -21.03 8.70
C LEU A 110 18.80 -21.65 7.33
N ARG A 111 19.75 -22.45 6.82
CA ARG A 111 19.60 -23.13 5.54
C ARG A 111 18.42 -24.11 5.55
N GLU A 112 18.26 -24.87 6.62
CA GLU A 112 17.09 -25.76 6.81
C GLU A 112 15.78 -24.99 6.72
N ILE A 113 15.67 -23.89 7.46
CA ILE A 113 14.47 -23.03 7.45
C ILE A 113 14.20 -22.45 6.06
N LYS A 114 15.25 -21.99 5.36
CA LYS A 114 15.13 -21.43 4.02
C LYS A 114 14.61 -22.44 3.01
N VAL A 115 15.11 -23.69 3.05
CA VAL A 115 14.65 -24.78 2.18
C VAL A 115 13.19 -25.12 2.44
N VAL A 116 12.77 -25.17 3.71
CA VAL A 116 11.37 -25.40 4.08
C VAL A 116 10.46 -24.28 3.58
N LEU A 117 10.86 -23.03 3.75
CA LEU A 117 10.10 -21.87 3.27
C LEU A 117 10.01 -21.84 1.74
N GLU A 118 11.11 -22.13 1.05
CA GLU A 118 11.18 -22.17 -0.42
C GLU A 118 10.28 -23.27 -0.99
N SER A 119 10.16 -24.42 -0.32
CA SER A 119 9.22 -25.50 -0.71
C SER A 119 7.75 -25.07 -0.70
N LYS A 120 7.42 -24.02 0.05
CA LYS A 120 6.08 -23.41 0.14
C LYS A 120 5.96 -22.12 -0.68
N GLY A 121 7.01 -21.72 -1.40
CA GLY A 121 7.06 -20.45 -2.15
C GLY A 121 7.10 -19.23 -1.24
N LEU A 122 7.60 -19.37 -0.01
CA LEU A 122 7.72 -18.31 0.98
C LEU A 122 9.19 -17.96 1.20
N HIS A 123 9.47 -16.75 1.66
CA HIS A 123 10.82 -16.33 2.06
C HIS A 123 10.77 -15.51 3.36
N LEU A 124 11.86 -15.54 4.12
CA LEU A 124 12.01 -14.72 5.33
C LEU A 124 11.83 -13.24 4.98
N GLY A 125 11.16 -12.49 5.86
CA GLY A 125 10.87 -11.07 5.65
C GLY A 125 9.72 -10.74 4.70
N MET A 126 9.08 -11.74 4.05
CA MET A 126 7.96 -11.50 3.13
C MET A 126 6.81 -10.73 3.79
N ALA A 127 6.49 -11.04 5.06
CA ALA A 127 5.42 -10.37 5.78
C ALA A 127 5.76 -8.91 6.12
N LEU A 128 7.05 -8.58 6.32
CA LEU A 128 7.50 -7.21 6.55
C LEU A 128 7.46 -6.39 5.26
N GLU A 129 7.84 -6.98 4.12
CA GLU A 129 7.74 -6.35 2.81
C GLU A 129 6.28 -6.13 2.40
N GLU A 130 5.43 -7.14 2.56
CA GLU A 130 3.99 -7.03 2.32
C GLU A 130 3.40 -5.93 3.21
N LYS A 131 3.77 -5.87 4.49
CA LYS A 131 3.34 -4.81 5.41
C LYS A 131 3.80 -3.41 4.96
N GLN A 132 5.00 -3.29 4.41
CA GLN A 132 5.48 -2.02 3.83
C GLN A 132 4.72 -1.65 2.55
N LEU A 133 4.31 -2.63 1.75
CA LEU A 133 3.51 -2.43 0.54
C LEU A 133 2.05 -2.06 0.89
N VAL A 134 1.38 -2.74 1.83
CA VAL A 134 0.03 -2.31 2.28
C VAL A 134 0.07 -0.98 3.03
N VAL A 135 1.15 -0.61 3.70
CA VAL A 135 1.29 0.77 4.23
C VAL A 135 1.44 1.78 3.09
N ALA A 136 1.99 1.39 1.94
CA ALA A 136 1.98 2.23 0.74
C ALA A 136 0.59 2.27 0.05
N GLU A 137 -0.17 1.18 0.07
CA GLU A 137 -1.49 1.06 -0.59
C GLU A 137 -2.67 1.55 0.28
N THR A 138 -2.57 1.52 1.62
CA THR A 138 -3.66 1.96 2.51
C THR A 138 -3.80 3.48 2.64
N PHE A 139 -2.86 4.25 2.09
CA PHE A 139 -2.99 5.70 1.95
C PHE A 139 -3.64 6.12 0.62
N ASP A 140 -3.97 5.17 -0.26
CA ASP A 140 -4.46 5.46 -1.63
C ASP A 140 -5.99 5.34 -1.78
N ARG A 141 -6.75 5.39 -0.66
CA ARG A 141 -8.22 5.26 -0.71
C ARG A 141 -8.96 6.36 0.03
N SER A 142 -8.48 7.58 -0.12
CA SER A 142 -9.31 8.78 0.07
C SER A 142 -9.08 9.77 -1.06
N GLY A 143 -9.94 9.67 -2.08
CA GLY A 143 -10.31 10.82 -2.91
C GLY A 143 -9.51 11.01 -4.20
N GLU A 144 -10.16 10.63 -5.29
CA GLU A 144 -10.16 11.34 -6.59
C GLU A 144 -8.94 11.16 -7.52
N GLU A 145 -9.29 10.66 -8.73
CA GLU A 145 -8.63 10.85 -10.03
C GLU A 145 -7.53 9.85 -10.46
N GLU A 146 -7.93 8.91 -11.33
CA GLU A 146 -7.11 8.03 -12.18
C GLU A 146 -6.16 8.80 -13.16
N GLU A 147 -5.93 10.10 -12.98
CA GLU A 147 -5.08 10.94 -13.84
C GLU A 147 -3.66 11.17 -13.27
N ASP A 148 -3.40 10.78 -12.02
CA ASP A 148 -2.23 11.25 -11.26
C ASP A 148 -0.99 10.33 -11.30
N GLU A 149 -1.09 9.09 -11.80
CA GLU A 149 0.03 8.14 -11.82
C GLU A 149 1.25 8.67 -12.62
N GLY A 150 0.98 9.49 -13.64
CA GLY A 150 2.01 10.19 -14.41
C GLY A 150 2.57 11.45 -13.74
N LEU A 151 1.88 12.04 -12.76
CA LEU A 151 2.30 13.25 -12.02
C LEU A 151 3.18 12.89 -10.82
N LEU A 152 2.86 11.82 -10.08
CA LEU A 152 3.65 11.39 -8.92
C LEU A 152 5.05 10.89 -9.29
N SER A 153 5.21 10.32 -10.49
CA SER A 153 6.49 9.84 -11.02
C SER A 153 7.39 10.96 -11.60
N LYS A 154 6.88 12.19 -11.73
CA LYS A 154 7.68 13.32 -12.24
C LYS A 154 8.79 13.69 -11.27
N PRO A 155 9.97 14.06 -11.78
CA PRO A 155 11.06 14.52 -10.94
C PRO A 155 10.69 15.86 -10.30
N VAL A 156 11.11 16.04 -9.04
CA VAL A 156 11.00 17.32 -8.33
C VAL A 156 11.72 18.46 -9.09
N ASP A 157 12.63 18.12 -9.99
CA ASP A 157 13.36 19.10 -10.78
C ASP A 157 12.49 19.90 -11.75
N ASP A 158 11.36 19.33 -12.20
CA ASP A 158 10.38 19.98 -13.08
C ASP A 158 9.53 21.01 -12.32
N LEU A 159 9.48 20.92 -10.99
CA LEU A 159 8.92 21.98 -10.17
C LEU A 159 9.85 23.19 -10.27
N GLN A 160 9.32 24.34 -10.70
CA GLN A 160 10.05 25.60 -10.78
C GLN A 160 10.33 26.19 -9.38
N LEU A 161 11.04 25.43 -8.55
CA LEU A 161 11.43 25.79 -7.19
C LEU A 161 12.77 26.53 -7.18
N SER A 162 12.95 27.36 -6.16
CA SER A 162 14.21 28.03 -5.88
C SER A 162 15.36 27.05 -5.69
N VAL A 163 16.57 27.52 -6.01
CA VAL A 163 17.82 26.75 -5.84
C VAL A 163 17.99 26.26 -4.39
N ARG A 164 17.47 27.01 -3.41
CA ARG A 164 17.51 26.62 -1.99
C ARG A 164 16.60 25.43 -1.70
N ALA A 165 15.35 25.48 -2.15
CA ALA A 165 14.40 24.38 -2.00
C ALA A 165 14.93 23.12 -2.68
N ARG A 166 15.40 23.21 -3.92
CA ARG A 166 15.98 22.09 -4.67
C ARG A 166 17.18 21.44 -3.96
N LYS A 167 18.12 22.25 -3.47
CA LYS A 167 19.28 21.73 -2.71
C LYS A 167 18.89 21.04 -1.40
N CYS A 168 17.80 21.48 -0.77
CA CYS A 168 17.30 20.82 0.44
C CYS A 168 16.61 19.49 0.11
N LEU A 169 15.80 19.45 -0.95
CA LEU A 169 15.15 18.23 -1.42
C LEU A 169 16.17 17.16 -1.85
N GLN A 170 17.25 17.57 -2.53
CA GLN A 170 18.38 16.69 -2.84
C GLN A 170 19.07 16.13 -1.58
N LYS A 171 19.26 16.95 -0.53
CA LYS A 171 19.84 16.48 0.75
C LYS A 171 18.94 15.47 1.48
N LEU A 172 17.63 15.57 1.29
CA LEU A 172 16.65 14.64 1.84
C LEU A 172 16.42 13.41 0.95
N ASN A 173 17.19 13.25 -0.13
CA ASN A 173 17.02 12.20 -1.15
C ASN A 173 15.60 12.16 -1.76
N ILE A 174 14.91 13.30 -1.84
CA ILE A 174 13.59 13.41 -2.45
C ILE A 174 13.79 13.65 -3.95
N ARG A 175 13.39 12.68 -4.77
CA ARG A 175 13.62 12.73 -6.23
C ARG A 175 12.34 12.93 -7.02
N THR A 176 11.21 12.40 -6.53
CA THR A 176 9.92 12.46 -7.22
C THR A 176 8.90 13.31 -6.46
N ILE A 177 7.87 13.78 -7.16
CA ILE A 177 6.75 14.49 -6.53
C ILE A 177 6.04 13.60 -5.51
N GLY A 178 5.94 12.29 -5.78
CA GLY A 178 5.42 11.30 -4.82
C GLY A 178 6.23 11.23 -3.52
N ASP A 179 7.57 11.24 -3.60
CA ASP A 179 8.43 11.26 -2.41
C ASP A 179 8.26 12.55 -1.58
N LEU A 180 7.96 13.66 -2.25
CA LEU A 180 7.81 14.98 -1.64
C LEU A 180 6.50 15.09 -0.84
N ILE A 181 5.40 14.60 -1.41
CA ILE A 181 4.06 14.63 -0.78
C ILE A 181 3.99 13.79 0.49
N ARG A 182 4.77 12.69 0.55
CA ARG A 182 4.87 11.81 1.72
C ARG A 182 5.53 12.47 2.93
N ARG A 183 6.20 13.61 2.75
CA ARG A 183 6.91 14.34 3.80
C ARG A 183 6.01 15.33 4.50
N THR A 184 6.26 15.50 5.80
CA THR A 184 5.53 16.44 6.64
C THR A 184 6.22 17.81 6.65
N ASP A 185 5.45 18.85 6.96
CA ASP A 185 5.97 20.22 7.09
C ASP A 185 7.12 20.31 8.10
N ALA A 186 7.00 19.59 9.22
CA ALA A 186 7.99 19.56 10.29
C ALA A 186 9.32 18.93 9.85
N GLU A 187 9.26 17.86 9.04
CA GLU A 187 10.46 17.21 8.48
C GLU A 187 11.23 18.13 7.53
N LEU A 188 10.50 18.90 6.71
CA LEU A 188 11.12 19.87 5.81
C LEU A 188 11.74 21.03 6.59
N LEU A 189 11.03 21.57 7.60
CA LEU A 189 11.51 22.66 8.46
C LEU A 189 12.71 22.26 9.34
N GLY A 190 12.89 20.97 9.63
CA GLY A 190 14.03 20.44 10.37
C GLY A 190 15.36 20.50 9.61
N VAL A 191 15.36 20.78 8.31
CA VAL A 191 16.58 20.81 7.49
C VAL A 191 17.36 22.10 7.72
N LYS A 192 18.67 21.94 7.98
CA LYS A 192 19.60 23.07 8.11
C LYS A 192 19.60 23.94 6.84
N ASN A 193 19.26 25.21 6.99
CA ASN A 193 19.10 26.22 5.93
C ASN A 193 17.82 26.08 5.08
N PHE A 194 16.83 25.31 5.55
CA PHE A 194 15.48 25.33 5.02
C PHE A 194 14.63 26.33 5.82
N GLY A 195 13.90 27.19 5.13
CA GLY A 195 13.14 28.28 5.74
C GLY A 195 11.68 28.26 5.32
N VAL A 196 10.88 29.06 6.04
CA VAL A 196 9.43 29.21 5.80
C VAL A 196 9.10 29.64 4.37
N THR A 197 9.98 30.42 3.74
CA THR A 197 9.82 30.84 2.34
C THR A 197 9.94 29.68 1.35
N SER A 198 10.90 28.76 1.55
CA SER A 198 11.04 27.55 0.74
C SER A 198 9.90 26.56 0.98
N LEU A 199 9.38 26.49 2.21
CA LEU A 199 8.21 25.68 2.53
C LEU A 199 6.95 26.20 1.81
N ASN A 200 6.71 27.50 1.85
CA ASN A 200 5.58 28.14 1.17
C ASN A 200 5.68 28.00 -0.35
N GLU A 201 6.89 28.07 -0.90
CA GLU A 201 7.16 27.85 -2.32
C GLU A 201 6.83 26.41 -2.75
N ILE A 202 7.23 25.42 -1.95
CA ILE A 202 6.89 24.01 -2.17
C ILE A 202 5.38 23.80 -2.06
N LYS A 203 4.72 24.30 -1.01
CA LYS A 203 3.26 24.22 -0.85
C LYS A 203 2.51 24.83 -2.03
N LYS A 204 2.99 25.97 -2.53
CA LYS A 204 2.39 26.62 -3.70
C LYS A 204 2.61 25.82 -4.98
N ALA A 205 3.81 25.27 -5.19
CA ALA A 205 4.13 24.47 -6.38
C ALA A 205 3.34 23.15 -6.42
N ILE A 206 3.21 22.47 -5.28
CA ILE A 206 2.40 21.25 -5.15
C ILE A 206 0.90 21.58 -5.23
N GLY A 207 0.45 22.69 -4.63
CA GLY A 207 -0.93 23.15 -4.72
C GLY A 207 -1.36 23.56 -6.14
N ASN A 208 -0.44 24.08 -6.96
CA ASN A 208 -0.71 24.33 -8.38
C ASN A 208 -0.93 23.03 -9.19
N LEU A 209 -0.46 21.90 -8.66
CA LEU A 209 -0.67 20.56 -9.21
C LEU A 209 -1.86 19.85 -8.58
N GLY A 210 -2.65 20.53 -7.73
CA GLY A 210 -3.79 19.94 -7.02
C GLY A 210 -3.41 19.07 -5.81
N LEU A 211 -2.12 18.98 -5.49
CA LEU A 211 -1.60 18.08 -4.46
C LEU A 211 -1.35 18.85 -3.14
N SER A 212 -1.19 18.13 -2.03
CA SER A 212 -0.86 18.73 -0.72
C SER A 212 0.19 17.90 0.03
N LEU A 213 0.94 18.53 0.94
CA LEU A 213 1.90 17.84 1.80
C LEU A 213 1.16 17.09 2.92
N ARG A 214 1.77 16.02 3.43
CA ARG A 214 1.23 15.25 4.56
C ARG A 214 1.09 16.13 5.81
N SER A 215 -0.14 16.34 6.27
CA SER A 215 -0.44 16.91 7.59
C SER A 215 -0.41 15.81 8.65
N LEU A 216 0.18 16.12 9.81
CA LEU A 216 -0.04 15.37 11.04
C LEU A 216 -1.06 16.21 11.82
N ASP A 217 -2.29 15.72 11.97
CA ASP A 217 -3.22 16.23 12.98
C ASP A 217 -2.73 15.86 14.39
#